data_AF-A0A938TJE3-F1
#
_entry.id   AF-A0A938TJE3-F1
#
_cell.length_a   1.000
_cell.length_b   1.000
_cell.length_c   1.000
_cell.angle_alpha   90.00
_cell.angle_beta   90.00
_cell.angle_gamma   90.00
#
_symmetry.space_group_name_H-M   'P 1'
#
loop_
_entity.id
_entity.type
_entity.pdbx_description
1 polymer ?
#
loop_
_entity_poly.entity_id
_entity_poly.type
_entity_poly.pdbx_seq_one_letter_code
_entity_poly.pdbx_strand_id
1 'polypeptide(L)'
;MSHSIIQFEIQGSDPEKLIPFYEQLFGWRFTRWSGVDYWMIELNAERNPDINGGMIRRMDAAPAANAPFCLCLHGPGRFSR
;
A
#
# COMPACT_ATOMS: atom_id res chain seq x y z
N MET A 1 14.89 12.56 19.21
CA MET A 1 14.71 11.47 18.23
C MET A 1 13.42 11.74 17.49
N SER A 2 13.48 12.17 16.23
CA SER A 2 12.30 12.43 15.40
C SER A 2 11.79 11.09 14.85
N HIS A 3 10.63 10.66 15.34
CA HIS A 3 9.92 9.50 14.80
C HIS A 3 9.23 9.92 13.49
N SER A 4 10.00 10.00 12.41
CA SER A 4 9.46 10.27 11.08
C SER A 4 8.86 8.99 10.51
N ILE A 5 7.71 9.09 9.86
CA ILE A 5 7.13 8.00 9.08
C ILE A 5 8.06 7.78 7.88
N ILE A 6 8.85 6.71 7.93
CA ILE A 6 9.85 6.39 6.89
C ILE A 6 9.24 5.63 5.71
N GLN A 7 8.15 4.89 5.94
CA GLN A 7 7.52 4.04 4.93
C GLN A 7 6.05 3.78 5.22
N PHE A 8 5.22 3.72 4.17
CA PHE A 8 3.83 3.24 4.25
C PHE A 8 3.55 2.19 3.17
N GLU A 9 2.54 1.36 3.39
CA GLU A 9 2.10 0.36 2.42
C GLU A 9 0.58 0.42 2.21
N ILE A 10 0.15 0.45 0.95
CA ILE A 10 -1.26 0.46 0.54
C ILE A 10 -1.60 -0.90 -0.06
N GLN A 11 -2.56 -1.59 0.54
CA GLN A 11 -3.10 -2.82 -0.03
C GLN A 11 -4.30 -2.52 -0.92
N GLY A 12 -4.16 -2.77 -2.22
CA GLY A 12 -5.19 -2.51 -3.22
C GLY A 12 -5.77 -3.80 -3.79
N SER A 13 -7.10 -3.92 -3.85
CA SER A 13 -7.75 -5.03 -4.56
C SER A 13 -7.59 -4.89 -6.08
N ASP A 14 -7.52 -3.66 -6.60
CA ASP A 14 -7.37 -3.36 -8.01
C ASP A 14 -6.31 -2.27 -8.24
N PRO A 15 -5.01 -2.63 -8.26
CA PRO A 15 -3.92 -1.67 -8.44
C PRO A 15 -4.03 -0.87 -9.74
N GLU A 16 -4.57 -1.47 -10.79
CA GLU A 16 -4.69 -0.84 -12.12
C GLU A 16 -5.63 0.37 -12.12
N LYS A 17 -6.63 0.37 -11.22
CA LYS A 17 -7.51 1.53 -11.00
C LYS A 17 -6.98 2.50 -9.95
N LEU A 18 -6.27 1.98 -8.95
CA LEU A 18 -5.78 2.79 -7.83
C LEU A 18 -4.57 3.65 -8.21
N ILE A 19 -3.66 3.13 -9.04
CA ILE A 19 -2.48 3.86 -9.52
C ILE A 19 -2.88 5.18 -10.19
N PRO A 20 -3.67 5.20 -11.28
CA PRO A 20 -4.01 6.45 -11.95
C PRO A 20 -4.80 7.41 -11.05
N PHE A 21 -5.58 6.89 -10.09
CA PHE A 21 -6.27 7.72 -9.11
C PHE A 21 -5.29 8.46 -8.19
N TYR A 22 -4.32 7.76 -7.60
CA TYR A 22 -3.33 8.37 -6.71
C TYR A 22 -2.30 9.23 -7.45
N GLU A 23 -1.97 8.89 -8.70
CA GLU A 23 -1.17 9.74 -9.59
C GLU A 23 -1.88 11.08 -9.83
N GLN A 24 -3.18 11.09 -10.10
CA GLN A 24 -3.94 12.33 -10.31
C GLN A 24 -4.16 13.11 -9.01
N LEU A 25 -4.45 12.41 -7.91
CA LEU A 25 -4.81 13.05 -6.64
C LEU A 25 -3.59 13.70 -5.96
N PHE A 26 -2.44 13.02 -5.97
CA PHE A 26 -1.27 13.45 -5.23
C PHE A 26 -0.03 13.71 -6.10
N GLY A 27 -0.07 13.42 -7.41
CA GLY A 27 1.09 13.54 -8.28
C GLY A 27 2.21 12.55 -7.94
N TRP A 28 1.87 11.42 -7.32
CA TRP A 28 2.84 10.36 -7.00
C TRP A 28 3.26 9.61 -8.26
N ARG A 29 4.45 8.99 -8.23
CA ARG A 29 4.89 8.11 -9.31
C ARG A 29 4.90 6.67 -8.83
N PHE A 30 4.38 5.76 -9.66
CA PHE A 30 4.35 4.34 -9.36
C PHE A 30 5.28 3.56 -10.29
N THR A 31 6.19 2.78 -9.71
CA THR A 31 7.10 1.90 -10.45
C THR A 31 6.83 0.46 -10.06
N ARG A 32 6.36 -0.37 -11.01
CA ARG A 32 6.11 -1.80 -10.77
C ARG A 32 7.43 -2.57 -10.76
N TRP A 33 7.61 -3.45 -9.78
CA TRP A 33 8.70 -4.43 -9.82
C TRP A 33 8.33 -5.63 -10.68
N SER A 34 9.20 -5.99 -11.62
CA SER A 34 9.00 -7.16 -12.47
C SER A 34 9.10 -8.44 -11.65
N GLY A 35 8.11 -9.33 -11.79
CA GLY A 35 8.07 -10.63 -11.10
C GLY A 35 7.27 -10.65 -9.79
N VAL A 36 6.82 -9.50 -9.29
CA VAL A 36 5.93 -9.40 -8.13
C VAL A 36 4.81 -8.38 -8.37
N ASP A 37 3.63 -8.61 -7.81
CA ASP A 37 2.53 -7.62 -7.81
C ASP A 37 2.76 -6.56 -6.71
N TYR A 38 3.91 -5.89 -6.82
CA TYR A 38 4.37 -4.81 -5.96
C TYR A 38 4.69 -3.57 -6.79
N TRP A 39 4.23 -2.41 -6.31
CA TRP A 39 4.50 -1.10 -6.88
C TRP A 39 5.19 -0.23 -5.85
N MET A 40 6.32 0.33 -6.22
CA MET A 40 7.01 1.34 -5.43
C MET A 40 6.36 2.70 -5.69
N ILE A 41 6.05 3.42 -4.62
CA ILE A 41 5.43 4.74 -4.66
C ILE A 41 6.49 5.76 -4.32
N GLU A 42 6.79 6.62 -5.27
CA GLU A 42 7.67 7.76 -5.10
C GLU A 42 6.80 9.00 -4.87
N LEU A 43 6.92 9.55 -3.66
CA LEU A 43 6.34 10.84 -3.33
C LEU A 43 7.18 11.92 -4.01
N ASN A 44 6.55 13.04 -4.38
CA ASN A 44 7.27 14.16 -4.97
C ASN A 44 8.47 14.55 -4.09
N ALA A 45 9.67 14.37 -4.64
CA ALA A 45 10.96 14.54 -3.96
C ALA A 45 11.17 15.96 -3.42
N GLU A 46 10.50 16.97 -3.98
CA GLU A 46 10.63 18.35 -3.49
C GLU A 46 10.01 18.57 -2.11
N ARG A 47 9.02 17.77 -1.72
CA ARG A 47 8.35 17.90 -0.42
C ARG A 47 8.75 16.84 0.58
N ASN A 48 9.01 15.61 0.14
CA ASN A 48 9.27 14.48 1.03
C ASN A 48 10.32 13.54 0.44
N PRO A 49 11.62 13.94 0.42
CA PRO A 49 12.68 13.09 -0.12
C PRO A 49 12.89 11.79 0.68
N ASP A 50 12.51 11.77 1.96
CA ASP A 50 12.81 10.67 2.89
C ASP A 50 11.66 9.67 3.09
N ILE A 51 10.51 9.87 2.42
CA ILE A 51 9.33 9.03 2.61
C ILE A 51 9.05 8.27 1.32
N ASN A 52 9.07 6.94 1.40
CA ASN A 52 8.76 6.06 0.28
C ASN A 52 7.54 5.19 0.61
N GLY A 53 6.71 4.88 -0.38
CA GLY A 53 5.54 4.04 -0.19
C GLY A 53 5.64 2.73 -0.98
N GLY A 54 4.87 1.74 -0.55
CA GLY A 54 4.58 0.53 -1.31
C GLY A 54 3.10 0.41 -1.62
N MET A 55 2.76 -0.17 -2.77
CA MET A 55 1.44 -0.70 -3.02
C MET A 55 1.56 -2.17 -3.37
N ILE A 56 0.73 -2.99 -2.75
CA ILE A 56 0.65 -4.42 -3.05
C ILE A 56 -0.75 -4.78 -3.49
N ARG A 57 -0.84 -5.72 -4.43
CA ARG A 57 -2.12 -6.36 -4.72
C ARG A 57 -2.51 -7.18 -3.50
N ARG A 58 -3.71 -6.94 -2.98
CA ARG A 58 -4.25 -7.72 -1.87
C ARG A 58 -4.36 -9.19 -2.28
N MET A 59 -3.80 -10.09 -1.47
CA MET A 59 -3.88 -11.54 -1.69
C MET A 59 -5.17 -12.15 -1.14
N ASP A 60 -5.77 -11.53 -0.12
CA ASP A 60 -7.00 -11.99 0.52
C ASP A 60 -8.26 -11.28 0.00
N ALA A 61 -9.44 -11.85 0.33
CA ALA A 61 -10.72 -11.20 0.07
C ALA A 61 -10.75 -9.78 0.67
N ALA A 62 -11.39 -8.85 -0.03
CA ALA A 62 -11.57 -7.51 0.49
C ALA A 62 -12.28 -7.57 1.86
N PRO A 63 -11.88 -6.75 2.84
CA PRO A 63 -12.59 -6.65 4.10
C PRO A 63 -14.07 -6.33 3.81
N ALA A 64 -14.97 -6.88 4.64
CA ALA A 64 -16.36 -6.46 4.61
C ALA A 64 -16.44 -4.93 4.71
N ALA A 65 -17.42 -4.31 4.03
CA ALA A 65 -17.63 -2.87 4.13
C ALA A 65 -17.68 -2.48 5.62
N ASN A 66 -16.85 -1.51 6.02
CA ASN A 66 -16.72 -0.97 7.38
C ASN A 66 -15.85 -1.80 8.34
N ALA A 67 -15.14 -2.84 7.86
CA ALA A 67 -14.11 -3.50 8.65
C ALA A 67 -12.88 -2.58 8.81
N PRO A 68 -12.24 -2.56 9.99
CA PRO A 68 -11.00 -1.82 10.18
C PRO A 68 -9.95 -2.31 9.17
N PHE A 69 -9.17 -1.38 8.61
CA PHE A 69 -7.97 -1.70 7.83
C PHE A 69 -7.01 -2.50 8.72
N CYS A 70 -7.11 -3.83 8.66
CA CYS A 70 -6.18 -4.71 9.34
C CYS A 70 -5.02 -4.96 8.38
N LEU A 71 -3.85 -4.37 8.67
CA LEU A 71 -2.60 -4.84 8.11
C LEU A 71 -2.47 -6.31 8.54
N CYS A 72 -2.56 -7.25 7.61
CA CYS A 72 -2.55 -8.69 7.90
C CYS A 72 -1.23 -9.11 8.55
N LEU A 73 -1.12 -8.98 9.88
CA LEU A 73 -0.18 -9.74 10.69
C LEU A 73 -0.64 -11.21 10.62
N HIS A 74 0.00 -12.00 9.77
CA HIS A 74 -0.21 -13.45 9.72
C HIS A 74 0.25 -14.07 11.04
N GLY A 75 -0.67 -14.15 12.01
CA GLY A 75 -0.54 -15.00 13.19
C GLY A 75 -1.21 -16.35 12.93
N PRO A 76 -0.61 -17.49 13.33
CA PRO A 76 -1.24 -18.79 13.17
C PRO A 76 -2.35 -18.93 14.22
N GLY A 77 -3.58 -18.56 13.85
CA GLY A 77 -4.74 -18.62 14.73
C GLY A 77 -5.83 -19.52 14.16
N ARG A 78 -5.87 -20.78 14.62
CA ARG A 78 -6.98 -21.72 14.44
C ARG A 78 -8.34 -21.03 14.66
N PHE A 79 -9.20 -21.01 13.65
CA PHE A 79 -10.62 -20.75 13.84
C PHE A 79 -11.35 -22.07 14.11
N SER A 80 -11.91 -22.18 15.31
CA SER A 80 -12.97 -23.13 15.65
C SER A 80 -14.20 -22.33 16.04
N ARG A 81 -15.27 -22.47 15.28
CA ARG A 81 -16.44 -23.21 15.74
C ARG A 81 -17.23 -23.74 14.55
#